data_AF-A0A1E4BA17-F1
#
_entry.id   AF-A0A1E4BA17-F1
#
_cell.length_a   1.000
_cell.length_b   1.000
_cell.length_c   1.000
_cell.angle_alpha   90.00
_cell.angle_beta   90.00
_cell.angle_gamma   90.00
#
_symmetry.space_group_name_H-M   'P 1'
#
loop_
_entity.id
_entity.type
_entity.pdbx_description
1 polymer ?
#
loop_
_entity_poly.entity_id
_entity_poly.type
_entity_poly.pdbx_seq_one_letter_code
_entity_poly.pdbx_strand_id
1 'polypeptide(L)'
;MELRLSLRECAARATMDPGNLSKIERGRAAPPQDADVLARLVDALGLTGSPGAQRLLDVAATSNGRIPQDIVRNDDVLSALPLLLRAVNDKLRDGARAEALIELIRNA
;
A
#
# COMPACT_ATOMS: atom_id res chain seq x y z
N MET A 1 15.62 0.74 13.13
CA MET A 1 15.43 1.36 14.47
C MET A 1 13.94 1.35 14.75
N GLU A 2 13.50 0.82 15.90
CA GLU A 2 12.08 0.87 16.28
C GLU A 2 11.76 2.18 17.00
N LEU A 3 10.66 2.84 16.62
CA LEU A 3 10.29 4.16 17.16
C LEU A 3 9.70 4.10 18.57
N ARG A 4 9.26 2.91 19.03
CA ARG A 4 8.62 2.67 20.35
C ARG A 4 7.49 3.65 20.67
N LEU A 5 6.71 4.04 19.66
CA LEU A 5 5.55 4.91 19.85
C LEU A 5 4.37 4.10 20.37
N SER A 6 3.64 4.66 21.33
CA SER A 6 2.29 4.22 21.62
C SER A 6 1.35 4.60 20.47
N LEU A 7 0.22 3.89 20.38
CA LEU A 7 -0.82 4.18 19.40
C LEU A 7 -1.32 5.64 19.49
N ARG A 8 -1.45 6.17 20.70
CA ARG A 8 -1.90 7.56 20.91
C ARG A 8 -0.87 8.58 20.41
N GLU A 9 0.42 8.33 20.64
CA GLU A 9 1.49 9.20 20.14
C GLU A 9 1.57 9.16 18.62
N CYS A 10 1.45 7.97 18.02
CA CYS A 10 1.39 7.83 16.56
C CYS A 10 0.18 8.58 15.97
N ALA A 11 -1.01 8.37 16.55
CA ALA A 11 -2.23 9.06 16.13
C ALA A 11 -2.10 10.58 16.24
N ALA A 12 -1.52 11.09 17.35
CA ALA A 12 -1.29 12.52 17.54
C ALA A 12 -0.34 13.08 16.47
N ARG A 13 0.79 12.40 16.20
CA ARG A 13 1.75 12.80 15.14
C ARG A 13 1.11 12.81 13.76
N ALA A 14 0.25 11.84 13.47
CA ALA A 14 -0.46 11.75 12.20
C ALA A 14 -1.69 12.69 12.11
N THR A 15 -2.02 13.42 13.18
CA THR A 15 -3.27 14.21 13.30
C THR A 15 -4.51 13.36 13.00
N MET A 16 -4.59 12.19 13.63
CA MET A 16 -5.67 11.22 13.50
C MET A 16 -6.32 10.93 14.85
N ASP A 17 -7.60 10.56 14.82
CA ASP A 17 -8.26 10.00 16.00
C ASP A 17 -7.63 8.63 16.36
N PRO A 18 -7.22 8.42 17.63
CA PRO A 18 -6.66 7.15 18.08
C PRO A 18 -7.62 5.96 17.87
N GLY A 19 -8.93 6.17 18.02
CA GLY A 19 -9.93 5.12 17.78
C GLY A 19 -9.95 4.67 16.32
N ASN A 20 -9.85 5.60 15.37
CA ASN A 20 -9.75 5.32 13.95
C ASN A 20 -8.43 4.62 13.59
N LEU A 21 -7.29 5.12 14.09
CA LEU A 21 -6.01 4.44 13.88
C LEU A 21 -6.03 3.01 14.42
N SER A 22 -6.60 2.80 15.61
CA SER A 22 -6.78 1.46 16.18
C SER A 22 -7.68 0.55 15.34
N LYS A 23 -8.75 1.09 14.73
CA LYS A 23 -9.60 0.29 13.82
C LYS A 23 -8.81 -0.13 12.58
N ILE A 24 -7.97 0.75 12.04
CA ILE A 24 -7.12 0.45 10.88
C ILE A 24 -6.11 -0.65 11.22
N GLU A 25 -5.35 -0.52 12.32
CA GLU A 25 -4.36 -1.53 12.72
C GLU A 25 -4.97 -2.92 12.96
N ARG A 26 -6.22 -2.96 13.44
CA ARG A 26 -6.96 -4.21 13.67
C ARG A 26 -7.74 -4.70 12.45
N GLY A 27 -7.58 -4.07 11.28
CA GLY A 27 -8.30 -4.41 10.05
C GLY A 27 -9.82 -4.23 10.11
N ARG A 28 -10.34 -3.46 11.08
CA ARG A 28 -11.78 -3.14 11.20
C ARG A 28 -12.20 -1.91 10.41
N ALA A 29 -11.24 -1.13 9.93
CA ALA A 29 -11.44 -0.02 9.01
C ALA A 29 -10.39 -0.09 7.92
N ALA A 30 -10.77 0.26 6.70
CA ALA A 30 -9.80 0.38 5.61
C ALA A 30 -8.85 1.57 5.87
N PRO A 31 -7.59 1.48 5.43
CA PRO A 31 -6.65 2.58 5.57
C PRO A 31 -7.10 3.81 4.75
N PRO A 32 -6.75 5.03 5.19
CA PRO A 32 -7.11 6.25 4.49
C PRO A 32 -6.53 6.26 3.07
N GLN A 33 -7.18 7.00 2.18
CA GLN A 33 -6.79 7.11 0.77
C GLN A 33 -6.52 8.56 0.35
N ASP A 34 -6.76 9.48 1.27
CA ASP A 34 -6.38 10.87 1.14
C ASP A 34 -4.85 11.00 1.23
N ALA A 35 -4.26 11.70 0.27
CA ALA A 35 -2.80 11.80 0.14
C ALA A 35 -2.17 12.53 1.33
N ASP A 36 -2.84 13.55 1.87
CA ASP A 36 -2.32 14.32 3.00
C ASP A 36 -2.36 13.50 4.28
N VAL A 37 -3.42 12.70 4.50
CA VAL A 37 -3.48 11.78 5.65
C VAL A 37 -2.38 10.72 5.55
N LEU A 38 -2.15 10.15 4.37
CA LEU A 38 -1.10 9.16 4.15
C LEU A 38 0.31 9.76 4.33
N ALA A 39 0.54 10.99 3.86
CA ALA A 39 1.81 11.69 4.07
C ALA A 39 2.09 11.91 5.57
N ARG A 40 1.09 12.34 6.35
CA ARG A 40 1.23 12.48 7.81
C ARG A 40 1.53 11.16 8.50
N LEU A 41 0.98 10.04 8.03
CA LEU A 41 1.30 8.71 8.54
C LEU A 41 2.74 8.30 8.23
N VAL A 42 3.21 8.55 7.00
CA VAL A 42 4.61 8.33 6.59
C VAL A 42 5.56 9.12 7.50
N ASP A 43 5.26 10.40 7.73
CA ASP A 43 6.07 11.27 8.59
C ASP A 43 6.02 10.82 10.07
N ALA A 44 4.82 10.51 10.60
CA ALA A 44 4.64 10.05 11.97
C ALA A 44 5.42 8.75 12.28
N LEU A 45 5.53 7.88 11.27
CA LEU A 45 6.28 6.63 11.32
C LEU A 45 7.75 6.77 10.90
N GLY A 46 8.23 8.00 10.65
CA GLY A 46 9.62 8.26 10.27
C GLY A 46 10.05 7.55 8.99
N LEU A 47 9.11 7.33 8.07
CA LEU A 47 9.33 6.58 6.82
C LEU A 47 9.72 7.50 5.66
N THR A 48 9.68 8.82 5.84
CA THR A 48 10.00 9.82 4.81
C THR A 48 11.37 9.54 4.18
N GLY A 49 11.41 9.42 2.85
CA GLY A 49 12.63 9.09 2.10
C GLY A 49 13.10 7.63 2.21
N SER A 50 12.38 6.77 2.94
CA SER A 50 12.67 5.34 3.04
C SER A 50 11.81 4.52 2.06
N PRO A 51 12.26 3.32 1.66
CA PRO A 51 11.43 2.38 0.91
C PRO A 51 10.14 1.97 1.64
N GLY A 52 10.09 2.17 2.96
CA GLY A 52 8.89 1.90 3.76
C GLY A 52 7.74 2.86 3.47
N ALA A 53 8.02 4.08 3.01
CA ALA A 53 6.98 5.03 2.62
C ALA A 53 6.16 4.48 1.44
N GLN A 54 6.83 4.05 0.36
CA GLN A 54 6.14 3.49 -0.79
C GLN A 54 5.35 2.23 -0.41
N ARG A 55 5.96 1.31 0.37
CA ARG A 55 5.25 0.12 0.86
C ARG A 55 3.98 0.47 1.64
N LEU A 56 4.01 1.51 2.47
CA LEU A 56 2.83 1.95 3.22
C LEU A 56 1.72 2.41 2.25
N LEU A 57 2.07 3.19 1.22
CA LEU A 57 1.13 3.66 0.20
C LEU A 57 0.54 2.50 -0.62
N ASP A 58 1.38 1.57 -1.06
CA ASP A 58 0.97 0.40 -1.84
C ASP A 58 0.00 -0.48 -1.04
N VAL A 59 0.34 -0.77 0.23
CA VAL A 59 -0.51 -1.57 1.12
C VAL A 59 -1.81 -0.83 1.43
N ALA A 60 -1.77 0.50 1.63
CA ALA A 60 -2.98 1.27 1.85
C ALA A 60 -3.94 1.21 0.65
N ALA A 61 -3.43 1.39 -0.57
CA ALA A 61 -4.23 1.31 -1.80
C ALA A 61 -4.79 -0.11 -2.02
N THR A 62 -3.94 -1.12 -1.97
CA THR A 62 -4.34 -2.51 -2.25
C THR A 62 -5.29 -3.08 -1.20
N SER A 63 -5.15 -2.69 0.07
CA SER A 63 -6.11 -3.05 1.13
C SER A 63 -7.51 -2.46 0.90
N ASN A 64 -7.62 -1.40 0.09
CA ASN A 64 -8.88 -0.82 -0.36
C ASN A 64 -9.35 -1.40 -1.72
N GLY A 65 -8.65 -2.39 -2.27
CA GLY A 65 -8.91 -2.89 -3.63
C GLY A 65 -8.61 -1.86 -4.72
N ARG A 66 -7.73 -0.90 -4.44
CA ARG A 66 -7.34 0.18 -5.37
C ARG A 66 -5.93 -0.05 -5.91
N ILE A 67 -5.70 0.47 -7.11
CA ILE A 67 -4.36 0.54 -7.71
C ILE A 67 -3.62 1.72 -7.08
N PRO A 68 -2.32 1.56 -6.71
CA PRO A 68 -1.48 2.66 -6.24
C PRO A 68 -1.53 3.91 -7.14
N GLN A 69 -1.55 5.09 -6.53
CA GLN A 69 -1.80 6.36 -7.22
C GLN A 69 -0.69 6.75 -8.19
N ASP A 70 0.55 6.39 -7.89
CA ASP A 70 1.71 6.54 -8.75
C ASP A 70 1.60 5.72 -10.04
N ILE A 71 1.04 4.50 -9.97
CA ILE A 71 0.71 3.68 -11.14
C ILE A 71 -0.40 4.33 -11.96
N VAL A 72 -1.46 4.81 -11.30
CA VAL A 72 -2.60 5.47 -11.98
C VAL A 72 -2.16 6.75 -12.70
N ARG A 73 -1.18 7.47 -12.17
CA ARG A 73 -0.65 8.71 -12.78
C ARG A 73 0.32 8.46 -13.93
N ASN A 74 0.73 7.21 -14.15
CA ASN A 74 1.59 6.84 -15.27
C ASN A 74 0.72 6.25 -16.40
N ASP A 75 0.40 7.08 -17.38
CA ASP A 75 -0.50 6.72 -18.49
C ASP A 75 0.00 5.49 -19.28
N ASP A 76 1.31 5.38 -19.49
CA ASP A 76 1.91 4.24 -20.20
C ASP A 76 1.68 2.94 -19.44
N VAL A 77 1.96 2.93 -18.14
CA VAL A 77 1.75 1.76 -17.28
C VAL A 77 0.26 1.44 -17.16
N LEU A 78 -0.59 2.47 -16.96
CA LEU A 78 -2.03 2.30 -16.83
C LEU A 78 -2.65 1.71 -18.10
N SER A 79 -2.17 2.11 -19.29
CA SER A 79 -2.63 1.57 -20.57
C SER A 79 -2.26 0.09 -20.77
N ALA A 80 -1.12 -0.34 -20.24
CA ALA A 80 -0.66 -1.74 -20.30
C ALA A 80 -1.34 -2.64 -19.25
N LEU A 81 -1.85 -2.04 -18.18
CA LEU A 81 -2.37 -2.76 -17.01
C LEU A 81 -3.53 -3.72 -17.33
N PRO A 82 -4.55 -3.38 -18.16
CA PRO A 82 -5.64 -4.31 -18.47
C PRO A 82 -5.15 -5.59 -19.16
N LEU A 83 -4.21 -5.49 -20.09
CA LEU A 83 -3.63 -6.65 -20.78
C LEU A 83 -2.83 -7.51 -19.80
N LEU A 84 -2.04 -6.88 -18.93
CA LEU A 84 -1.30 -7.55 -17.88
C LEU A 84 -2.24 -8.30 -16.93
N LEU A 85 -3.26 -7.63 -16.39
CA LEU A 85 -4.24 -8.23 -15.47
C LEU A 85 -4.99 -9.40 -16.12
N ARG A 86 -5.35 -9.29 -17.40
CA ARG A 86 -5.96 -10.40 -18.15
C ARG A 86 -5.00 -11.58 -18.25
N ALA A 87 -3.76 -11.33 -18.68
CA ALA A 87 -2.75 -12.38 -18.81
C ALA A 87 -2.41 -13.05 -17.45
N VAL A 88 -2.37 -12.26 -16.37
CA VAL A 88 -2.20 -12.76 -15.00
C VAL A 88 -3.39 -13.63 -14.63
N ASN A 89 -4.62 -13.16 -14.80
CA ASN A 89 -5.83 -13.93 -14.45
C ASN A 89 -5.96 -15.25 -15.22
N ASP A 90 -5.55 -15.26 -16.50
CA ASP A 90 -5.53 -16.49 -17.31
C ASP A 90 -4.45 -17.47 -16.83
N LYS A 91 -3.29 -16.96 -16.38
CA LYS A 91 -2.17 -17.77 -15.87
C LYS A 91 -2.34 -18.21 -14.42
N LEU A 92 -2.99 -17.42 -13.55
CA LEU A 92 -3.23 -17.74 -12.14
C LEU A 92 -4.19 -18.93 -11.95
N ARG A 93 -4.94 -19.31 -13.00
CA ARG A 93 -5.72 -20.54 -13.04
C ARG A 93 -4.84 -21.80 -13.05
N ASP A 94 -3.53 -21.64 -13.26
CA ASP A 94 -2.49 -22.66 -13.19
C ASP A 94 -1.47 -22.26 -12.09
N GLY A 95 -1.60 -22.86 -10.91
CA GLY A 95 -0.86 -22.47 -9.70
C GLY A 95 0.67 -22.47 -9.85
N ALA A 96 1.25 -23.32 -10.72
CA ALA A 96 2.69 -23.33 -10.95
C ALA A 96 3.16 -22.08 -11.73
N ARG A 97 2.32 -21.56 -12.63
CA ARG A 97 2.62 -20.34 -13.41
C ARG A 97 2.41 -19.07 -12.61
N ALA A 98 1.51 -19.10 -11.62
CA ALA A 98 1.35 -18.03 -10.64
C ALA A 98 2.66 -17.76 -9.89
N GLU A 99 3.28 -18.81 -9.35
CA GLU A 99 4.52 -18.67 -8.57
C GLU A 99 5.67 -18.15 -9.45
N ALA A 100 5.81 -18.68 -10.67
CA ALA A 100 6.81 -18.21 -11.63
C ALA A 100 6.66 -16.72 -11.98
N LEU A 101 5.42 -16.21 -12.08
CA LEU A 101 5.15 -14.80 -12.30
C LEU A 101 5.53 -13.95 -11.09
N ILE A 102 5.20 -14.42 -9.89
CA ILE A 102 5.57 -13.73 -8.64
C ILE A 102 7.10 -13.65 -8.52
N GLU A 103 7.83 -14.73 -8.82
CA GLU A 103 9.30 -14.73 -8.83
C GLU A 103 9.87 -13.77 -9.87
N LEU A 104 9.28 -13.68 -11.06
CA LEU A 104 9.74 -12.75 -12.09
C LEU A 104 9.57 -11.29 -11.64
N ILE A 105 8.46 -10.97 -10.98
CA ILE A 105 8.22 -9.62 -10.41
C ILE A 105 9.15 -9.34 -9.23
N ARG A 106 9.43 -10.32 -8.36
CA ARG A 106 10.37 -10.14 -7.23
C ARG A 106 11.80 -9.85 -7.66
N ASN A 107 12.20 -10.32 -8.85
CA ASN A 107 13.56 -10.21 -9.37
C ASN A 107 13.73 -9.13 -10.47
N ALA A 108 12.68 -8.37 -10.76
CA ALA A 108 12.70 -7.24 -11.71
C ALA A 108 13.15 -5.94 -11.02
#